data_AF-A0A024T8T2-F1
#
_entry.id   AF-A0A024T8T2-F1
#
_cell.length_a   1.000
_cell.length_b   1.000
_cell.length_c   1.000
_cell.angle_alpha   90.00
_cell.angle_beta   90.00
_cell.angle_gamma   90.00
#
_symmetry.space_group_name_H-M   'P 1'
#
loop_
_entity.id
_entity.type
_entity.pdbx_description
1 polymer ?
#
loop_
_entity_poly.entity_id
_entity_poly.type
_entity_poly.pdbx_seq_one_letter_code
_entity_poly.pdbx_strand_id
1 'polypeptide(L)'
;MQQSRQIARTESSAVLRIVRKVGPFMTLVPVALGTSWLIMTQPEREGLLDALETSTHGREYVWEGLLRAFNLTSNLGEGHVVALSHVMSGLLARDSPLIYPNDFRVFVDILVRETTDLDIRDPRRGPLATMLRVGIQSPLYARSGKYRVTEVSAVLAQWKHALEREGCARVMDASTWKALCDAEFALQQA
;
A
#
# COMPACT_ATOMS: atom_id res chain seq x y z
N MET A 1 3.03 -40.09 -6.75
CA MET A 1 2.22 -38.84 -6.88
C MET A 1 1.44 -38.45 -5.63
N GLN A 2 1.09 -39.35 -4.69
CA GLN A 2 0.45 -38.96 -3.42
C GLN A 2 1.43 -38.41 -2.36
N GLN A 3 2.68 -38.89 -2.30
CA GLN A 3 3.70 -38.35 -1.39
C GLN A 3 4.08 -36.87 -1.69
N SER A 4 4.09 -36.46 -2.95
CA SER A 4 4.38 -35.07 -3.34
C SER A 4 3.28 -34.08 -2.94
N ARG A 5 2.04 -34.55 -2.76
CA ARG A 5 0.92 -33.73 -2.23
C ARG A 5 0.90 -33.68 -0.70
N GLN A 6 1.59 -34.61 -0.03
CA GLN A 6 1.66 -34.68 1.43
C GLN A 6 2.84 -33.88 1.99
N ILE A 7 3.93 -33.72 1.22
CA ILE A 7 5.00 -32.75 1.49
C ILE A 7 4.50 -31.30 1.35
N ALA A 8 3.50 -31.06 0.50
CA ALA A 8 2.88 -29.73 0.32
C ALA A 8 2.00 -29.25 1.50
N ARG A 9 1.77 -30.08 2.53
CA ARG A 9 0.91 -29.74 3.68
C ARG A 9 1.66 -29.48 4.99
N THR A 10 2.98 -29.65 5.03
CA THR A 10 3.74 -29.66 6.30
C THR A 10 4.94 -28.73 6.37
N GLU A 11 5.16 -27.87 5.37
CA GLU A 11 6.07 -26.73 5.51
C GLU A 11 5.33 -25.42 5.23
N SER A 12 4.67 -24.87 6.25
CA SER A 12 4.43 -23.43 6.27
C SER A 12 5.82 -22.79 6.19
N SER A 13 6.14 -22.16 5.06
CA SER A 13 7.47 -21.60 4.78
C SER A 13 8.01 -20.81 5.98
N ALA A 14 9.34 -20.81 6.16
CA ALA A 14 9.94 -20.07 7.28
C ALA A 14 9.49 -18.59 7.30
N VAL A 15 9.26 -18.02 6.12
CA VAL A 15 8.72 -16.67 5.94
C VAL A 15 7.32 -16.54 6.54
N LEU A 16 6.39 -17.45 6.26
CA LEU A 16 5.05 -17.44 6.89
C LEU A 16 5.13 -17.50 8.42
N ARG A 17 6.05 -18.31 8.97
CA ARG A 17 6.24 -18.40 10.42
C ARG A 17 6.79 -17.11 11.02
N ILE A 18 7.68 -16.43 10.31
CA ILE A 18 8.20 -15.11 10.70
C ILE A 18 7.07 -14.09 10.68
N VAL A 19 6.35 -13.98 9.56
CA VAL A 19 5.28 -12.99 9.37
C VAL A 19 4.17 -13.10 10.42
N ARG A 20 3.77 -14.31 10.83
CA ARG A 20 2.79 -14.48 11.92
C ARG A 20 3.24 -13.90 13.27
N LYS A 21 4.55 -13.72 13.45
CA LYS A 21 5.16 -13.27 14.71
C LYS A 21 5.67 -11.82 14.68
N VAL A 22 5.65 -11.14 13.53
CA VAL A 22 6.19 -9.76 13.45
C VAL A 22 5.30 -8.73 14.12
N GLY A 23 3.99 -9.00 14.28
CA GLY A 23 2.98 -8.07 14.81
C GLY A 23 3.47 -7.16 15.95
N PRO A 24 3.96 -7.70 17.08
CA PRO A 24 4.38 -6.90 18.24
C PRO A 24 5.56 -5.96 17.96
N PHE A 25 6.29 -6.20 16.88
CA PHE A 25 7.50 -5.46 16.50
C PHE A 25 7.26 -4.52 15.32
N MET A 26 6.08 -4.53 14.69
CA MET A 26 5.79 -3.76 13.48
C MET A 26 5.91 -2.25 13.69
N THR A 27 5.73 -1.74 14.91
CA THR A 27 5.94 -0.31 15.22
C THR A 27 7.40 0.13 15.05
N LEU A 28 8.36 -0.80 15.01
CA LEU A 28 9.74 -0.54 14.65
C LEU A 28 9.84 -0.40 13.12
N VAL A 29 10.16 0.80 12.64
CA VAL A 29 10.26 1.10 11.19
C VAL A 29 11.11 0.08 10.41
N PRO A 30 12.29 -0.37 10.88
CA PRO A 30 13.06 -1.40 10.16
C PRO A 30 12.32 -2.73 10.00
N VAL A 31 11.48 -3.12 10.96
CA VAL A 31 10.67 -4.34 10.90
C VAL A 31 9.52 -4.18 9.91
N ALA A 32 8.83 -3.03 9.91
CA ALA A 32 7.80 -2.73 8.91
C ALA A 32 8.39 -2.80 7.50
N LEU A 33 9.51 -2.11 7.25
CA LEU A 33 10.19 -2.12 5.96
C LEU A 33 10.69 -3.52 5.56
N GLY A 34 11.33 -4.25 6.48
CA GLY A 34 11.81 -5.60 6.23
C GLY A 34 10.66 -6.56 5.89
N THR A 35 9.53 -6.44 6.60
CA THR A 35 8.31 -7.21 6.31
C THR A 35 7.75 -6.86 4.94
N SER A 36 7.75 -5.58 4.56
CA SER A 36 7.34 -5.14 3.23
C SER A 36 8.19 -5.75 2.12
N TRP A 37 9.51 -5.78 2.28
CA TRP A 37 10.43 -6.43 1.36
C TRP A 37 10.19 -7.95 1.27
N LEU A 38 10.00 -8.60 2.43
CA LEU A 38 9.68 -10.02 2.47
C LEU A 38 8.39 -10.31 1.70
N ILE A 39 7.33 -9.56 1.90
CA ILE A 39 6.06 -9.83 1.20
C ILE A 39 6.16 -9.54 -0.30
N MET A 40 6.84 -8.45 -0.68
CA MET A 40 7.00 -8.09 -2.08
C MET A 40 7.77 -9.13 -2.89
N THR A 41 8.76 -9.78 -2.29
CA THR A 41 9.69 -10.69 -2.99
C THR A 41 9.21 -12.14 -3.06
N GLN A 42 8.09 -12.48 -2.43
CA GLN A 42 7.64 -13.86 -2.30
C GLN A 42 6.48 -14.16 -3.25
N PRO A 43 6.46 -15.34 -3.90
CA PRO A 43 5.37 -15.75 -4.78
C PRO A 43 4.06 -15.98 -4.01
N GLU A 44 4.14 -16.37 -2.74
CA GLU A 44 3.01 -16.67 -1.85
C GLU A 44 2.44 -15.42 -1.17
N ARG A 45 2.36 -14.29 -1.88
CA ARG A 45 1.98 -12.98 -1.31
C ARG A 45 0.65 -13.02 -0.55
N GLU A 46 -0.37 -13.64 -1.12
CA GLU A 46 -1.69 -13.71 -0.47
C GLU A 46 -1.61 -14.43 0.89
N GLY A 47 -0.93 -15.58 0.94
CA GLY A 47 -0.73 -16.32 2.19
C GLY A 47 0.07 -15.55 3.24
N LEU A 48 0.98 -14.66 2.81
CA LEU A 48 1.73 -13.79 3.73
C LEU A 48 0.89 -12.64 4.27
N LEU A 49 0.02 -12.05 3.45
CA LEU A 49 -0.92 -11.03 3.93
C LEU A 49 -1.95 -11.66 4.90
N ASP A 50 -2.42 -12.88 4.64
CA ASP A 50 -3.27 -13.64 5.57
C ASP A 50 -2.52 -13.95 6.87
N ALA A 51 -1.22 -14.22 6.79
CA ALA A 51 -0.36 -14.41 7.96
C ALA A 51 -0.22 -13.14 8.82
N LEU A 52 -0.22 -11.95 8.21
CA LEU A 52 -0.28 -10.69 8.97
C LEU A 52 -1.62 -10.54 9.69
N GLU A 53 -2.73 -10.80 8.99
CA GLU A 53 -4.10 -10.66 9.52
C GLU A 53 -4.39 -11.65 10.65
N THR A 54 -3.74 -12.82 10.60
CA THR A 54 -3.85 -13.88 11.62
C THR A 54 -2.76 -13.83 12.68
N SER A 55 -1.98 -12.74 12.75
CA SER A 55 -0.97 -12.57 13.80
C SER A 55 -1.63 -12.59 15.18
N THR A 56 -1.25 -13.56 16.01
CA THR A 56 -1.87 -13.83 17.31
C THR A 56 -1.54 -12.78 18.36
N HIS A 57 -0.45 -12.04 18.16
CA HIS A 57 0.04 -11.03 19.08
C HIS A 57 0.35 -9.76 18.30
N GLY A 58 -0.23 -8.63 18.68
CA GLY A 58 0.14 -7.34 18.11
C GLY A 58 -0.39 -7.09 16.70
N ARG A 59 -1.54 -7.68 16.35
CA ARG A 59 -2.22 -7.37 15.07
C ARG A 59 -2.51 -5.87 14.96
N GLU A 60 -2.86 -5.24 16.09
CA GLU A 60 -3.15 -3.82 16.21
C GLU A 60 -1.97 -2.92 15.83
N TYR A 61 -0.73 -3.45 15.88
CA TYR A 61 0.48 -2.69 15.54
C TYR A 61 0.90 -2.82 14.08
N VAL A 62 0.34 -3.79 13.33
CA VAL A 62 0.79 -4.08 11.96
C VAL A 62 0.55 -2.87 11.07
N TRP A 63 -0.68 -2.37 11.05
CA TRP A 63 -1.02 -1.21 10.23
C TRP A 63 -0.38 0.07 10.76
N GLU A 64 -0.33 0.27 12.07
CA GLU A 64 0.37 1.41 12.69
C GLU A 64 1.85 1.47 12.25
N GLY A 65 2.53 0.32 12.26
CA GLY A 65 3.91 0.19 11.80
C GLY A 65 4.10 0.57 10.33
N LEU A 66 3.20 0.09 9.47
CA LEU A 66 3.18 0.44 8.05
C LEU A 66 2.92 1.94 7.85
N LEU A 67 2.00 2.54 8.60
CA LEU A 67 1.74 3.99 8.56
C LEU A 67 2.94 4.81 9.01
N ARG A 68 3.63 4.39 10.09
CA ARG A 68 4.85 5.06 10.56
C ARG A 68 5.94 5.03 9.50
N ALA A 69 6.14 3.89 8.83
CA ALA A 69 7.08 3.79 7.71
C ALA A 69 6.63 4.64 6.50
N PHE A 70 5.34 4.61 6.18
CA PHE A 70 4.76 5.39 5.09
C PHE A 70 4.86 6.91 5.31
N ASN A 71 4.72 7.36 6.56
CA ASN A 71 4.92 8.77 6.96
C ASN A 71 6.36 9.27 6.74
N LEU A 72 7.31 8.37 6.46
CA LEU A 72 8.71 8.69 6.17
C LEU A 72 9.05 8.59 4.68
N THR A 73 8.05 8.42 3.80
CA THR A 73 8.26 8.17 2.35
C THR A 73 9.21 9.17 1.69
N SER A 74 9.07 10.47 1.98
CA SER A 74 9.99 11.53 1.54
C SER A 74 11.48 11.28 1.88
N ASN A 75 11.78 10.54 2.94
CA ASN A 75 13.13 10.18 3.39
C ASN A 75 13.55 8.73 3.04
N LEU A 76 12.68 7.97 2.37
CA LEU A 76 12.96 6.59 1.98
C LEU A 76 13.40 6.52 0.51
N GLY A 77 14.35 5.62 0.24
CA GLY A 77 14.70 5.25 -1.13
C GLY A 77 13.54 4.57 -1.85
N GLU A 78 13.47 4.71 -3.18
CA GLU A 78 12.38 4.22 -4.02
C GLU A 78 11.96 2.77 -3.72
N GLY A 79 12.92 1.85 -3.63
CA GLY A 79 12.63 0.43 -3.38
C GLY A 79 11.85 0.17 -2.08
N HIS A 80 12.07 0.98 -1.04
CA HIS A 80 11.27 0.88 0.19
C HIS A 80 9.83 1.33 -0.02
N VAL A 81 9.61 2.37 -0.83
CA VAL A 81 8.27 2.89 -1.15
C VAL A 81 7.51 1.89 -2.03
N VAL A 82 8.20 1.26 -2.99
CA VAL A 82 7.63 0.16 -3.78
C VAL A 82 7.20 -0.98 -2.85
N ALA A 83 8.08 -1.45 -1.97
CA ALA A 83 7.77 -2.54 -1.04
C ALA A 83 6.59 -2.20 -0.11
N LEU A 84 6.55 -0.98 0.45
CA LEU A 84 5.44 -0.49 1.26
C LEU A 84 4.14 -0.47 0.46
N SER A 85 4.17 0.08 -0.75
CA SER A 85 3.02 0.15 -1.66
C SER A 85 2.44 -1.23 -1.94
N HIS A 86 3.28 -2.24 -2.13
CA HIS A 86 2.83 -3.63 -2.30
C HIS A 86 2.05 -4.14 -1.08
N VAL A 87 2.58 -4.01 0.14
CA VAL A 87 1.87 -4.53 1.32
C VAL A 87 0.61 -3.73 1.62
N MET A 88 0.72 -2.40 1.67
CA MET A 88 -0.39 -1.53 2.03
C MET A 88 -1.52 -1.62 1.01
N SER A 89 -1.22 -1.61 -0.29
CA SER A 89 -2.25 -1.82 -1.33
C SER A 89 -2.89 -3.21 -1.23
N GLY A 90 -2.11 -4.24 -0.86
CA GLY A 90 -2.64 -5.58 -0.64
C GLY A 90 -3.68 -5.63 0.48
N LEU A 91 -3.39 -4.96 1.60
CA LEU A 91 -4.29 -4.87 2.77
C LEU A 91 -5.51 -3.98 2.50
N LEU A 92 -5.33 -2.87 1.78
CA LEU A 92 -6.42 -1.96 1.40
C LEU A 92 -7.42 -2.61 0.43
N ALA A 93 -6.91 -3.34 -0.57
CA ALA A 93 -7.74 -3.98 -1.60
C ALA A 93 -8.64 -5.09 -1.04
N ARG A 94 -8.20 -5.75 0.04
CA ARG A 94 -8.94 -6.84 0.69
C ARG A 94 -9.84 -6.37 1.85
N ASP A 95 -9.93 -5.07 2.09
CA ASP A 95 -10.65 -4.52 3.23
C ASP A 95 -10.16 -5.09 4.58
N SER A 96 -8.84 -5.09 4.78
CA SER A 96 -8.18 -5.81 5.87
C SER A 96 -8.68 -5.38 7.26
N PRO A 97 -8.96 -6.32 8.19
CA PRO A 97 -9.35 -6.02 9.56
C PRO A 97 -8.21 -5.43 10.43
N LEU A 98 -7.02 -5.30 9.85
CA LEU A 98 -5.89 -4.59 10.45
C LEU A 98 -6.03 -3.07 10.34
N ILE A 99 -6.92 -2.57 9.47
CA ILE A 99 -7.05 -1.16 9.16
C ILE A 99 -8.26 -0.57 9.88
N TYR A 100 -8.01 0.14 10.99
CA TYR A 100 -9.08 0.84 11.68
C TYR A 100 -9.52 2.11 10.93
N PRO A 101 -10.78 2.55 11.05
CA PRO A 101 -11.28 3.73 10.33
C PRO A 101 -10.47 5.01 10.56
N ASN A 102 -9.98 5.24 11.78
CA ASN A 102 -9.15 6.40 12.09
C ASN A 102 -7.78 6.30 11.42
N ASP A 103 -7.16 5.12 11.45
CA ASP A 103 -5.86 4.90 10.82
C ASP A 103 -5.96 5.01 9.30
N PHE A 104 -7.09 4.62 8.71
CA PHE A 104 -7.35 4.86 7.29
C PHE A 104 -7.41 6.36 6.96
N ARG A 105 -7.99 7.20 7.84
CA ARG A 105 -7.95 8.66 7.64
C ARG A 105 -6.54 9.21 7.72
N VAL A 106 -5.73 8.70 8.65
CA VAL A 106 -4.30 9.05 8.76
C VAL A 106 -3.53 8.63 7.49
N PHE A 107 -3.83 7.45 6.93
CA PHE A 107 -3.29 7.04 5.63
C PHE A 107 -3.59 8.05 4.53
N VAL A 108 -4.85 8.49 4.42
CA VAL A 108 -5.25 9.51 3.43
C VAL A 108 -4.51 10.83 3.67
N ASP A 109 -4.38 11.27 4.93
CA ASP A 109 -3.66 12.50 5.26
C ASP A 109 -2.18 12.45 4.84
N ILE A 110 -1.49 11.34 5.14
CA ILE A 110 -0.11 11.14 4.69
C ILE A 110 -0.06 11.11 3.17
N LEU A 111 -0.93 10.36 2.52
CA LEU A 111 -0.92 10.20 1.08
C LEU A 111 -1.13 11.54 0.36
N VAL A 112 -2.11 12.35 0.78
CA VAL A 112 -2.34 13.68 0.21
C VAL A 112 -1.11 14.58 0.39
N ARG A 113 -0.48 14.55 1.57
CA ARG A 113 0.74 15.33 1.83
C ARG A 113 1.89 14.88 0.93
N GLU A 114 2.26 13.60 0.99
CA GLU A 114 3.40 13.06 0.22
C GLU A 114 3.19 13.22 -1.29
N THR A 115 1.96 13.14 -1.78
CA THR A 115 1.68 13.34 -3.21
C THR A 115 1.72 14.80 -3.64
N THR A 116 1.36 15.74 -2.75
CA THR A 116 1.41 17.17 -3.05
C THR A 116 2.86 17.68 -3.16
N ASP A 117 3.75 17.17 -2.30
CA ASP A 117 5.12 17.68 -2.14
C ASP A 117 6.13 17.04 -3.10
N LEU A 118 5.79 15.93 -3.75
CA LEU A 118 6.73 15.18 -4.57
C LEU A 118 7.04 15.85 -5.92
N ASP A 119 8.28 15.81 -6.39
CA ASP A 119 8.66 16.26 -7.74
C ASP A 119 8.03 15.37 -8.84
N ILE A 120 7.72 15.93 -10.02
CA ILE A 120 7.10 15.21 -11.15
C ILE A 120 7.94 14.04 -11.68
N ARG A 121 9.26 14.12 -11.56
CA ARG A 121 10.20 13.09 -12.02
C ARG A 121 10.63 12.14 -10.92
N ASP A 122 10.12 12.33 -9.70
CA ASP A 122 10.47 11.47 -8.58
C ASP A 122 9.91 10.06 -8.82
N PRO A 123 10.75 9.03 -8.82
CA PRO A 123 10.33 7.67 -9.18
C PRO A 123 9.36 7.06 -8.16
N ARG A 124 9.24 7.65 -6.95
CA ARG A 124 8.28 7.21 -5.93
C ARG A 124 6.83 7.52 -6.31
N ARG A 125 6.58 8.33 -7.35
CA ARG A 125 5.22 8.65 -7.81
C ARG A 125 4.40 7.43 -8.20
N GLY A 126 4.97 6.46 -8.90
CA GLY A 126 4.23 5.29 -9.34
C GLY A 126 3.67 4.43 -8.19
N PRO A 127 4.51 4.07 -7.21
CA PRO A 127 4.03 3.42 -5.99
C PRO A 127 2.96 4.23 -5.23
N LEU A 128 3.11 5.56 -5.13
CA LEU A 128 2.14 6.44 -4.46
C LEU A 128 0.82 6.53 -5.24
N ALA A 129 0.85 6.65 -6.57
CA ALA A 129 -0.34 6.64 -7.41
C ALA A 129 -1.09 5.30 -7.33
N THR A 130 -0.35 4.19 -7.20
CA THR A 130 -0.94 2.87 -6.95
C THR A 130 -1.67 2.84 -5.61
N MET A 131 -1.05 3.33 -4.54
CA MET A 131 -1.70 3.43 -3.23
C MET A 131 -2.89 4.38 -3.24
N LEU A 132 -2.83 5.49 -3.98
CA LEU A 132 -3.95 6.41 -4.18
C LEU A 132 -5.13 5.75 -4.85
N ARG A 133 -4.90 5.06 -5.97
CA ARG A 133 -5.93 4.29 -6.66
C ARG A 133 -6.56 3.26 -5.73
N VAL A 134 -5.75 2.42 -5.08
CA VAL A 134 -6.26 1.32 -4.25
C VAL A 134 -6.94 1.86 -2.97
N GLY A 135 -6.42 2.94 -2.39
CA GLY A 135 -7.02 3.64 -1.26
C GLY A 135 -8.42 4.14 -1.58
N ILE A 136 -8.60 4.83 -2.71
CA ILE A 136 -9.91 5.35 -3.16
C ILE A 136 -10.87 4.19 -3.50
N GLN A 137 -10.37 3.12 -4.12
CA GLN A 137 -11.15 1.94 -4.47
C GLN A 137 -11.50 1.07 -3.26
N SER A 138 -10.87 1.29 -2.10
CA SER A 138 -11.11 0.50 -0.90
C SER A 138 -12.49 0.81 -0.30
N PRO A 139 -13.25 -0.21 0.19
CA PRO A 139 -14.48 0.01 0.95
C PRO A 139 -14.30 0.94 2.16
N LEU A 140 -13.08 1.00 2.73
CA LEU A 140 -12.72 1.91 3.81
C LEU A 140 -12.93 3.38 3.43
N TYR A 141 -12.67 3.76 2.18
CA TYR A 141 -12.85 5.13 1.71
C TYR A 141 -14.30 5.54 1.71
N ALA A 142 -15.18 4.68 1.19
CA ALA A 142 -16.63 4.89 1.25
C ALA A 142 -17.13 4.99 2.71
N ARG A 143 -16.71 4.05 3.59
CA ARG A 143 -17.08 4.07 5.01
C ARG A 143 -16.54 5.28 5.77
N SER A 144 -15.44 5.87 5.31
CA SER A 144 -14.88 7.08 5.91
C SER A 144 -15.72 8.34 5.62
N GLY A 145 -16.73 8.24 4.75
CA GLY A 145 -17.47 9.38 4.21
C GLY A 145 -16.71 10.10 3.10
N LYS A 146 -15.82 9.39 2.39
CA LYS A 146 -14.88 9.95 1.40
C LYS A 146 -14.04 11.08 2.01
N TYR A 147 -13.39 10.77 3.12
CA TYR A 147 -12.58 11.72 3.87
C TYR A 147 -11.57 12.42 2.93
N ARG A 148 -11.57 13.76 2.93
CA ARG A 148 -10.72 14.63 2.09
C ARG A 148 -10.88 14.45 0.57
N VAL A 149 -12.10 14.15 0.12
CA VAL A 149 -12.44 14.02 -1.31
C VAL A 149 -11.99 15.21 -2.17
N THR A 150 -12.12 16.43 -1.66
CA THR A 150 -11.72 17.64 -2.39
C THR A 150 -10.22 17.71 -2.61
N GLU A 151 -9.43 17.43 -1.58
CA GLU A 151 -7.97 17.45 -1.68
C GLU A 151 -7.44 16.27 -2.49
N VAL A 152 -8.04 15.09 -2.32
CA VAL A 152 -7.74 13.92 -3.16
C VAL A 152 -8.00 14.21 -4.63
N SER A 153 -9.13 14.86 -4.96
CA SER A 153 -9.46 15.28 -6.33
C SER A 153 -8.45 16.29 -6.87
N ALA A 154 -8.05 17.27 -6.05
CA ALA A 154 -7.07 18.29 -6.42
C ALA A 154 -5.70 17.67 -6.73
N VAL A 155 -5.22 16.73 -5.90
CA VAL A 155 -3.97 15.99 -6.13
C VAL A 155 -4.02 15.22 -7.45
N LEU A 156 -5.11 14.49 -7.72
CA LEU A 156 -5.29 13.74 -8.97
C LEU A 156 -5.20 14.68 -10.18
N ALA A 157 -5.91 15.80 -10.16
CA ALA A 157 -5.90 16.78 -11.23
C ALA A 157 -4.50 17.39 -11.43
N GLN A 158 -3.83 17.77 -10.34
CA GLN A 158 -2.48 18.33 -10.38
C GLN A 158 -1.48 17.36 -11.01
N TRP A 159 -1.50 16.09 -10.60
CA TRP A 159 -0.59 15.07 -11.13
C TRP A 159 -0.85 14.75 -12.59
N LYS A 160 -2.13 14.60 -12.98
CA LYS A 160 -2.49 14.37 -14.38
C LYS A 160 -2.02 15.53 -15.27
N HIS A 161 -2.32 16.77 -14.89
CA HIS A 161 -1.90 17.95 -15.63
C HIS A 161 -0.37 18.06 -15.72
N ALA A 162 0.36 17.73 -14.65
CA ALA A 162 1.82 17.71 -14.67
C ALA A 162 2.38 16.64 -15.64
N LEU A 163 1.82 15.43 -15.65
CA LEU A 163 2.22 14.35 -16.57
C LEU A 163 1.89 14.67 -18.04
N GLU A 164 0.77 15.33 -18.30
CA GLU A 164 0.40 15.82 -19.63
C GLU A 164 1.39 16.86 -20.14
N ARG A 165 1.73 17.84 -19.29
CA ARG A 165 2.68 18.91 -19.62
C ARG A 165 4.08 18.41 -19.95
N GLU A 166 4.58 17.40 -19.24
CA GLU A 166 5.92 16.85 -19.51
C GLU A 166 5.95 15.90 -20.72
N GLY A 167 4.81 15.64 -21.39
CA GLY A 167 4.73 14.65 -22.47
C GLY A 167 4.91 13.21 -22.00
N CYS A 168 4.98 12.99 -20.68
CA CYS A 168 5.21 11.71 -20.03
C CYS A 168 4.00 10.77 -20.12
N ALA A 169 2.82 11.29 -20.44
CA ALA A 169 1.61 10.49 -20.67
C ALA A 169 1.78 9.39 -21.74
N ARG A 170 2.79 9.48 -22.63
CA ARG A 170 2.99 8.54 -23.75
C ARG A 170 4.22 7.63 -23.67
N VAL A 171 5.25 7.93 -22.86
CA VAL A 171 6.57 7.28 -23.07
C VAL A 171 7.19 6.64 -21.81
N MET A 172 6.81 7.01 -20.59
CA MET A 172 7.50 6.47 -19.39
C MET A 172 6.63 6.04 -18.21
N ASP A 173 5.33 6.37 -18.16
CA ASP A 173 4.54 5.97 -16.99
C ASP A 173 3.07 5.64 -17.27
N ALA A 174 2.86 4.74 -18.23
CA ALA A 174 1.53 4.21 -18.52
C ALA A 174 0.85 3.62 -17.26
N SER A 175 1.64 3.06 -16.33
CA SER A 175 1.17 2.54 -15.05
C SER A 175 0.63 3.62 -14.12
N THR A 176 1.37 4.70 -13.88
CA THR A 176 0.92 5.82 -13.03
C THR A 176 -0.22 6.55 -13.67
N TRP A 177 -0.14 6.85 -14.96
CA TRP A 177 -1.23 7.50 -15.68
C TRP A 177 -2.52 6.68 -15.56
N LYS A 178 -2.44 5.37 -15.84
CA LYS A 178 -3.57 4.46 -15.66
C LYS A 178 -4.05 4.48 -14.20
N ALA A 179 -3.14 4.47 -13.23
CA ALA A 179 -3.51 4.48 -11.82
C ALA A 179 -4.30 5.75 -11.43
N LEU A 180 -3.88 6.92 -11.92
CA LEU A 180 -4.55 8.19 -11.68
C LEU A 180 -5.93 8.25 -12.37
N CYS A 181 -6.04 7.74 -13.61
CA CYS A 181 -7.33 7.66 -14.31
C CYS A 181 -8.31 6.71 -13.60
N ASP A 182 -7.84 5.53 -13.20
CA ASP A 182 -8.65 4.55 -12.46
C ASP A 182 -9.11 5.13 -11.11
N ALA A 183 -8.25 5.91 -10.45
CA ALA A 183 -8.55 6.60 -9.19
C ALA A 183 -9.62 7.69 -9.37
N GLU A 184 -9.48 8.54 -10.40
CA GLU A 184 -10.45 9.58 -10.72
C GLU A 184 -11.82 8.99 -11.08
N PHE A 185 -11.83 7.92 -11.89
CA PHE A 185 -13.06 7.20 -12.21
C PHE A 185 -13.73 6.66 -10.94
N ALA A 186 -12.97 6.02 -10.05
CA ALA A 186 -13.51 5.52 -8.78
C ALA A 186 -14.07 6.65 -7.89
N LEU A 187 -13.43 7.81 -7.88
CA LEU A 187 -13.88 8.98 -7.11
C LEU A 187 -15.22 9.55 -7.60
N GLN A 188 -15.51 9.42 -8.91
CA GLN A 188 -16.75 9.87 -9.53
C GLN A 188 -17.92 8.89 -9.33
N GLN A 189 -17.62 7.60 -9.13
CA GLN A 189 -18.63 6.54 -8.95
C GLN A 189 -19.01 6.34 -7.48
N ALA A 190 -18.09 6.64 -6.56
CA ALA A 190 -18.35 6.60 -5.12
C ALA A 190 -19.33 7.71 -4.75
#